data_AF-A0A2P9DST0-F1
#
_entry.id   AF-A0A2P9DST0-F1
#
_cell.length_a   1.000
_cell.length_b   1.000
_cell.length_c   1.000
_cell.angle_alpha   90.00
_cell.angle_beta   90.00
_cell.angle_gamma   90.00
#
_symmetry.space_group_name_H-M   'P 1'
#
loop_
_entity.id
_entity.type
_entity.pdbx_description
1 polymer ?
#
loop_
_entity_poly.entity_id
_entity_poly.type
_entity_poly.pdbx_seq_one_letter_code
_entity_poly.pdbx_strand_id
1 'polypeptide(L)'
;MKVHYINILLLALPLNILAHNQRNYKISTHHTHTNRSLCECDIYMPNYDNDPQMKEVMDNFNKQTQERFHEYDDRMIEKRKQCKDKCDKEIQKIILKDKLEKQMAQQLTTLDTHITTENIPTYICEKSMADKVEKGCLRCGSILGSAMPELGAMGGSALYGAVINAATKTGMKAALDGLESVKGLKMLLKDTFEQIVTSKNFFCKEALFKSINSIATPICNSERGSTELYCSIKLGKQINTPFSRIVSGISDAAELGAVAADEAKAKALKATFTWETFFSSPLGISLLVTICIIIILSIIYLILRYRRKKKMKKKLQYIKLLEE
;
A
#
# COMPACT_ATOMS: atom_id res chain seq x y z
N MET A 1 8.24 37.15 20.21
CA MET A 1 8.96 35.86 20.07
C MET A 1 9.29 35.66 18.61
N LYS A 2 10.57 35.38 18.33
CA LYS A 2 11.28 35.51 17.05
C LYS A 2 10.58 34.84 15.86
N VAL A 3 10.58 35.53 14.72
CA VAL A 3 10.08 35.08 13.42
C VAL A 3 11.13 34.14 12.80
N HIS A 4 10.97 32.84 13.04
CA HIS A 4 11.77 31.78 12.40
C HIS A 4 10.86 30.71 11.77
N TYR A 5 9.92 31.11 10.92
CA TYR A 5 9.08 30.16 10.18
C TYR A 5 9.32 30.16 8.66
N ILE A 6 10.31 30.92 8.18
CA ILE A 6 10.62 31.03 6.74
C ILE A 6 11.65 29.96 6.28
N ASN A 7 12.30 29.25 7.21
CA ASN A 7 13.36 28.28 6.87
C ASN A 7 12.92 26.83 6.63
N ILE A 8 11.62 26.52 6.64
CA ILE A 8 11.15 25.13 6.41
C ILE A 8 10.82 24.86 4.93
N LEU A 9 10.79 25.89 4.08
CA LEU A 9 10.56 25.73 2.64
C LEU A 9 11.88 25.90 1.86
N LEU A 10 12.66 24.82 1.78
CA LEU A 10 13.78 24.67 0.85
C LEU A 10 13.27 24.62 -0.60
N LEU A 11 12.84 25.76 -1.15
CA LEU A 11 12.43 25.91 -2.56
C LEU A 11 12.64 27.35 -3.10
N ALA A 12 13.55 28.11 -2.49
CA ALA A 12 13.89 29.47 -2.93
C ALA A 12 14.93 29.55 -4.07
N LEU A 13 15.43 28.42 -4.56
CA LEU A 13 16.32 28.32 -5.74
C LEU A 13 15.55 27.50 -6.80
N PRO A 14 14.79 28.11 -7.74
CA PRO A 14 15.39 28.68 -8.94
C PRO A 14 14.52 29.75 -9.67
N LEU A 15 13.78 30.62 -8.97
CA LEU A 15 12.93 31.63 -9.65
C LEU A 15 13.66 32.93 -10.03
N ASN A 16 14.93 33.09 -9.62
CA ASN A 16 15.71 34.30 -9.86
C ASN A 16 16.35 34.40 -11.26
N ILE A 17 16.09 33.43 -12.17
CA ILE A 17 16.67 33.42 -13.52
C ILE A 17 15.71 34.02 -14.58
N LEU A 18 14.43 34.24 -14.26
CA LEU A 18 13.43 34.67 -15.26
C LEU A 18 13.08 36.17 -15.26
N ALA A 19 13.63 36.98 -14.35
CA ALA A 19 13.17 38.35 -14.15
C ALA A 19 14.26 39.43 -14.35
N HIS A 20 15.24 39.19 -15.22
CA HIS A 20 16.13 40.26 -15.68
C HIS A 20 15.78 40.68 -17.11
N ASN A 21 14.87 41.63 -17.23
CA ASN A 21 14.80 42.51 -18.39
C ASN A 21 14.40 43.91 -17.92
N GLN A 22 15.40 44.79 -17.87
CA GLN A 22 15.21 46.22 -17.72
C GLN A 22 14.55 46.78 -18.99
N ARG A 23 13.40 47.44 -18.84
CA ARG A 23 12.98 48.48 -19.79
C ARG A 23 12.35 49.64 -19.03
N ASN A 24 13.13 50.72 -18.98
CA ASN A 24 12.73 52.03 -18.53
C ASN A 24 11.61 52.57 -19.40
N TYR A 25 10.50 52.94 -18.77
CA TYR A 25 9.49 53.83 -19.32
C TYR A 25 9.04 54.77 -18.20
N LYS A 26 9.40 56.04 -18.32
CA LYS A 26 8.90 57.11 -17.45
C LYS A 26 7.46 57.41 -17.86
N ILE A 27 6.50 57.04 -17.01
CA ILE A 27 5.20 57.73 -16.91
C ILE A 27 5.15 58.42 -15.56
N SER A 28 4.92 59.73 -15.61
CA SER A 28 4.37 60.49 -14.50
C SER A 28 2.91 60.09 -14.30
N THR A 29 2.61 59.35 -13.23
CA THR A 29 1.24 59.07 -12.78
C THR A 29 1.13 59.45 -11.31
N HIS A 30 0.23 60.39 -11.04
CA HIS A 30 -0.15 60.84 -9.71
C HIS A 30 -0.43 59.65 -8.76
N HIS A 31 0.19 59.70 -7.58
CA HIS A 31 -0.09 58.79 -6.48
C HIS A 31 -1.45 59.10 -5.85
N THR A 32 -2.52 58.45 -6.29
CA THR A 32 -3.65 58.14 -5.40
C THR A 32 -3.33 56.85 -4.67
N HIS A 33 -2.90 56.97 -3.42
CA HIS A 33 -2.75 55.82 -2.54
C HIS A 33 -4.13 55.21 -2.24
N THR A 34 -4.54 54.19 -2.98
CA THR A 34 -5.56 53.24 -2.51
C THR A 34 -4.91 52.28 -1.50
N ASN A 35 -4.48 52.81 -0.37
CA ASN A 35 -4.27 52.01 0.82
C ASN A 35 -5.64 51.61 1.35
N ARG A 36 -6.15 50.43 0.97
CA ARG A 36 -7.16 49.72 1.78
C ARG A 36 -6.46 49.19 3.04
N SER A 37 -6.02 50.11 3.90
CA SER A 37 -5.87 49.81 5.31
C SER A 37 -7.30 49.59 5.82
N LEU A 38 -7.61 48.36 6.24
CA LEU A 38 -8.72 48.12 7.14
C LEU A 38 -8.36 48.85 8.43
N CYS A 39 -8.69 50.14 8.49
CA CYS A 39 -8.71 50.87 9.73
C CYS A 39 -9.78 50.19 10.58
N GLU A 40 -9.40 49.60 11.71
CA GLU A 40 -10.32 49.30 12.80
C GLU A 40 -10.87 50.65 13.27
N CYS A 41 -11.94 51.12 12.63
CA CYS A 41 -12.83 52.08 13.26
C CYS A 41 -13.56 51.29 14.35
N ASP A 42 -13.52 51.74 15.59
CA ASP A 42 -14.34 51.22 16.67
C ASP A 42 -15.83 51.38 16.27
N ILE A 43 -16.44 50.30 15.75
CA ILE A 43 -17.84 50.29 15.31
C ILE A 43 -18.77 50.07 16.52
N TYR A 44 -18.71 50.95 17.50
CA TYR A 44 -19.81 51.12 18.43
C TYR A 44 -20.14 52.61 18.55
N MET A 45 -21.09 53.05 17.73
CA MET A 45 -21.73 54.36 17.82
C MET A 45 -23.03 54.16 18.63
N PRO A 46 -23.08 54.51 19.93
CA PRO A 46 -24.19 54.16 20.83
C PRO A 46 -25.51 54.91 20.56
N ASN A 47 -25.61 55.65 19.46
CA ASN A 47 -26.66 56.66 19.28
C ASN A 47 -27.81 56.23 18.36
N TYR A 48 -27.80 54.99 17.84
CA TYR A 48 -28.83 54.49 16.92
C TYR A 48 -29.81 53.50 17.56
N ASP A 49 -29.57 53.05 18.79
CA ASP A 49 -30.43 52.07 19.48
C ASP A 49 -31.82 52.62 19.81
N ASN A 50 -31.96 53.95 19.86
CA ASN A 50 -33.22 54.66 20.15
C ASN A 50 -33.84 55.32 18.91
N ASP A 51 -33.23 55.19 17.73
CA ASP A 51 -33.79 55.73 16.48
C ASP A 51 -34.96 54.83 16.01
N PRO A 52 -36.19 55.35 15.90
CA PRO A 52 -37.35 54.57 15.45
C PRO A 52 -37.14 53.89 14.10
N GLN A 53 -36.43 54.55 13.17
CA GLN A 53 -36.16 54.02 11.84
C GLN A 53 -35.14 52.88 11.87
N MET A 54 -34.09 53.01 12.71
CA MET A 54 -33.09 51.94 12.85
C MET A 54 -33.71 50.70 13.51
N LYS A 55 -34.59 50.91 14.50
CA LYS A 55 -35.28 49.82 15.18
C LYS A 55 -36.18 49.03 14.22
N GLU A 56 -36.86 49.72 13.31
CA GLU A 56 -37.68 49.08 12.26
C GLU A 56 -36.83 48.27 11.27
N VAL A 57 -35.69 48.81 10.82
CA VAL A 57 -34.76 48.11 9.92
C VAL A 57 -34.18 46.86 10.60
N MET A 58 -33.80 46.98 11.87
CA MET A 58 -33.26 45.87 12.64
C MET A 58 -34.30 44.77 12.89
N ASP A 59 -35.55 45.14 13.18
CA ASP A 59 -36.64 44.17 13.36
C ASP A 59 -36.98 43.44 12.06
N ASN A 60 -36.98 44.16 10.92
CA ASN A 60 -37.19 43.56 9.60
C ASN A 60 -36.03 42.62 9.20
N PHE A 61 -34.78 43.02 9.48
CA PHE A 61 -33.62 42.17 9.28
C PHE A 61 -33.68 40.90 10.16
N ASN A 62 -34.08 41.05 11.42
CA ASN A 62 -34.23 39.93 12.35
C ASN A 62 -35.32 38.96 11.88
N LYS A 63 -36.49 39.44 11.44
CA LYS A 63 -37.55 38.59 10.86
C LYS A 63 -37.06 37.79 9.65
N GLN A 64 -36.45 38.47 8.68
CA GLN A 64 -35.91 37.81 7.48
C GLN A 64 -34.77 36.84 7.78
N THR A 65 -33.99 37.12 8.82
CA THR A 65 -32.88 36.27 9.25
C THR A 65 -33.41 35.04 9.99
N GLN A 66 -34.44 35.21 10.83
CA GLN A 66 -35.11 34.13 11.54
C GLN A 66 -35.76 33.14 10.56
N GLU A 67 -36.48 33.63 9.54
CA GLU A 67 -37.06 32.77 8.49
C GLU A 67 -35.98 31.95 7.76
N ARG A 68 -34.86 32.58 7.40
CA ARG A 68 -33.74 31.87 6.76
C ARG A 68 -33.07 30.84 7.66
N PHE A 69 -33.04 31.07 8.97
CA PHE A 69 -32.54 30.08 9.92
C PHE A 69 -33.46 28.87 10.03
N HIS A 70 -34.78 29.09 10.09
CA HIS A 70 -35.75 27.99 10.06
C HIS A 70 -35.64 27.16 8.76
N GLU A 71 -35.56 27.83 7.60
CA GLU A 71 -35.39 27.15 6.31
C GLU A 71 -34.06 26.38 6.21
N TYR A 72 -32.98 26.91 6.80
CA TYR A 72 -31.70 26.21 6.88
C TYR A 72 -31.78 24.97 7.78
N ASP A 73 -32.40 25.08 8.94
CA ASP A 73 -32.55 23.97 9.89
C ASP A 73 -33.41 22.84 9.30
N ASP A 74 -34.50 23.17 8.61
CA ASP A 74 -35.34 22.17 7.94
C ASP A 74 -34.59 21.41 6.84
N ARG A 75 -33.84 22.13 5.99
CA ARG A 75 -32.97 21.49 4.98
C ARG A 75 -31.90 20.61 5.62
N MET A 76 -31.33 21.06 6.75
CA MET A 76 -30.34 20.27 7.48
C MET A 76 -30.93 18.98 8.06
N ILE A 77 -32.16 19.03 8.58
CA ILE A 77 -32.88 17.85 9.07
C ILE A 77 -33.17 16.87 7.92
N GLU A 78 -33.67 17.37 6.79
CA GLU A 78 -33.96 16.54 5.61
C GLU A 78 -32.70 15.84 5.08
N LYS A 79 -31.59 16.58 4.93
CA LYS A 79 -30.31 16.00 4.49
C LYS A 79 -29.76 14.97 5.48
N ARG A 80 -29.92 15.19 6.79
CA ARG A 80 -29.55 14.19 7.81
C ARG A 80 -30.36 12.91 7.68
N LYS A 81 -31.68 13.01 7.43
CA LYS A 81 -32.55 11.86 7.22
C LYS A 81 -32.14 11.06 5.97
N GLN A 82 -31.90 11.73 4.84
CA GLN A 82 -31.42 11.10 3.60
C GLN A 82 -30.07 10.39 3.78
N CYS A 83 -29.13 10.99 4.51
CA CYS A 83 -27.84 10.35 4.82
C CYS A 83 -28.00 9.12 5.71
N LYS A 84 -28.89 9.16 6.71
CA LYS A 84 -29.17 8.03 7.60
C LYS A 84 -29.76 6.85 6.83
N ASP A 85 -30.79 7.10 6.01
CA ASP A 85 -31.42 6.07 5.19
C ASP A 85 -30.44 5.43 4.18
N LYS A 86 -29.53 6.24 3.61
CA LYS A 86 -28.47 5.73 2.72
C LYS A 86 -27.47 4.86 3.47
N CYS A 87 -27.06 5.27 4.67
CA CYS A 87 -26.15 4.50 5.53
C CYS A 87 -26.76 3.16 5.92
N ASP A 88 -28.03 3.16 6.37
CA ASP A 88 -28.74 1.94 6.78
C ASP A 88 -28.88 0.94 5.61
N LYS A 89 -29.13 1.43 4.39
CA LYS A 89 -29.14 0.60 3.17
C LYS A 89 -27.78 -0.01 2.85
N GLU A 90 -26.69 0.75 2.96
CA GLU A 90 -25.34 0.24 2.72
C GLU A 90 -24.92 -0.78 3.80
N ILE A 91 -25.27 -0.53 5.06
CA ILE A 91 -25.04 -1.49 6.16
C ILE A 91 -25.80 -2.80 5.91
N GLN A 92 -27.07 -2.74 5.50
CA GLN A 92 -27.82 -3.95 5.14
C GLN A 92 -27.18 -4.72 3.99
N LYS A 93 -26.66 -4.04 2.95
CA LYS A 93 -25.91 -4.71 1.87
C LYS A 93 -24.65 -5.39 2.39
N ILE A 94 -23.90 -4.74 3.28
CA ILE A 94 -22.68 -5.29 3.88
C ILE A 94 -23.01 -6.54 4.70
N ILE A 95 -24.04 -6.49 5.54
CA ILE A 95 -24.49 -7.64 6.34
C ILE A 95 -24.91 -8.80 5.42
N LEU A 96 -25.65 -8.51 4.35
CA LEU A 96 -26.12 -9.53 3.42
C LEU A 96 -24.95 -10.15 2.62
N LYS A 97 -23.95 -9.35 2.26
CA LYS A 97 -22.71 -9.81 1.63
C LYS A 97 -21.89 -10.70 2.56
N ASP A 98 -21.68 -10.27 3.82
CA ASP A 98 -20.96 -11.05 4.84
C ASP A 98 -21.65 -12.41 5.11
N LYS A 99 -22.99 -12.43 5.11
CA LYS A 99 -23.75 -13.68 5.25
C LYS A 99 -23.53 -14.65 4.08
N LEU A 100 -23.49 -14.15 2.84
CA LEU A 100 -23.19 -14.98 1.66
C LEU A 100 -21.74 -15.46 1.64
N GLU A 101 -20.79 -14.60 1.97
CA GLU A 101 -19.37 -14.97 2.07
C GLU A 101 -19.14 -16.06 3.12
N LYS A 102 -19.80 -15.97 4.28
CA LYS A 102 -19.76 -17.02 5.32
C LYS A 102 -20.37 -18.33 4.85
N GLN A 103 -21.48 -18.30 4.11
CA GLN A 103 -22.09 -19.51 3.55
C GLN A 103 -21.19 -20.16 2.48
N MET A 104 -20.58 -19.38 1.59
CA MET A 104 -19.63 -19.90 0.61
C MET A 104 -18.37 -20.47 1.26
N ALA A 105 -17.83 -19.81 2.28
CA ALA A 105 -16.69 -20.32 3.04
C ALA A 105 -17.02 -21.66 3.71
N GLN A 106 -18.20 -21.79 4.32
CA GLN A 106 -18.66 -23.07 4.88
C GLN A 106 -18.76 -24.16 3.83
N GLN A 107 -19.37 -23.90 2.67
CA GLN A 107 -19.47 -24.89 1.59
C GLN A 107 -18.10 -25.27 1.02
N LEU A 108 -17.18 -24.32 0.86
CA LEU A 108 -15.80 -24.59 0.44
C LEU A 108 -15.08 -25.47 1.47
N THR A 109 -15.23 -25.22 2.77
CA THR A 109 -14.63 -26.08 3.80
C THR A 109 -15.21 -27.50 3.85
N THR A 110 -16.49 -27.67 3.49
CA THR A 110 -17.11 -29.00 3.37
C THR A 110 -16.75 -29.72 2.06
N LEU A 111 -16.35 -28.97 1.04
CA LEU A 111 -15.86 -29.52 -0.23
C LEU A 111 -14.37 -29.90 -0.14
N ASP A 112 -13.59 -29.14 0.64
CA ASP A 112 -12.16 -29.41 0.93
C ASP A 112 -11.94 -30.72 1.69
N THR A 113 -12.86 -31.14 2.56
CA THR A 113 -12.78 -32.45 3.23
C THR A 113 -12.96 -33.64 2.27
N HIS A 114 -13.43 -33.39 1.04
CA HIS A 114 -13.64 -34.39 0.00
C HIS A 114 -12.49 -34.49 -1.03
N ILE A 115 -11.43 -33.67 -0.91
CA ILE A 115 -10.33 -33.65 -1.88
C ILE A 115 -9.28 -34.70 -1.49
N THR A 116 -9.11 -35.67 -2.38
CA THR A 116 -8.15 -36.77 -2.33
C THR A 116 -6.72 -36.31 -2.01
N THR A 117 -6.02 -37.17 -1.28
CA THR A 117 -4.69 -37.06 -0.65
C THR A 117 -3.52 -36.66 -1.56
N GLU A 118 -3.77 -36.39 -2.84
CA GLU A 118 -2.76 -36.04 -3.84
C GLU A 118 -2.48 -34.53 -3.95
N ASN A 119 -3.41 -33.66 -3.53
CA ASN A 119 -3.31 -32.19 -3.60
C ASN A 119 -2.73 -31.53 -2.34
N ILE A 120 -2.59 -32.28 -1.24
CA ILE A 120 -2.15 -31.79 0.07
C ILE A 120 -0.75 -31.13 0.03
N PRO A 121 0.27 -31.64 -0.69
CA PRO A 121 1.60 -31.01 -0.70
C PRO A 121 1.63 -29.68 -1.46
N THR A 122 0.82 -29.55 -2.51
CA THR A 122 0.75 -28.32 -3.33
C THR A 122 0.04 -27.20 -2.56
N TYR A 123 -1.02 -27.53 -1.82
CA TYR A 123 -1.76 -26.59 -0.98
C TYR A 123 -0.93 -26.06 0.21
N ILE A 124 -0.17 -26.93 0.89
CA ILE A 124 0.72 -26.52 1.98
C ILE A 124 1.81 -25.57 1.45
N CYS A 125 2.32 -25.81 0.25
CA CYS A 125 3.31 -24.94 -0.35
C CYS A 125 2.72 -23.60 -0.83
N GLU A 126 1.53 -23.58 -1.43
CA GLU A 126 0.82 -22.34 -1.77
C GLU A 126 0.54 -21.48 -0.52
N LYS A 127 0.15 -22.11 0.59
CA LYS A 127 -0.09 -21.40 1.86
C LYS A 127 1.20 -20.88 2.50
N SER A 128 2.29 -21.64 2.45
CA SER A 128 3.60 -21.19 2.93
C SER A 128 4.18 -20.07 2.05
N MET A 129 3.94 -20.12 0.74
CA MET A 129 4.29 -19.05 -0.18
C MET A 129 3.44 -17.81 0.03
N ALA A 130 2.12 -17.94 0.19
CA ALA A 130 1.26 -16.79 0.49
C ALA A 130 1.77 -16.09 1.75
N ASP A 131 2.08 -16.83 2.81
CA ASP A 131 2.63 -16.27 4.06
C ASP A 131 4.05 -15.68 3.91
N LYS A 132 4.96 -16.32 3.14
CA LYS A 132 6.31 -15.81 2.90
C LYS A 132 6.36 -14.63 1.93
N VAL A 133 5.58 -14.68 0.85
CA VAL A 133 5.41 -13.59 -0.11
C VAL A 133 4.67 -12.44 0.55
N GLU A 134 3.67 -12.69 1.41
CA GLU A 134 3.02 -11.66 2.18
C GLU A 134 3.99 -11.02 3.17
N LYS A 135 4.83 -11.79 3.89
CA LYS A 135 5.89 -11.23 4.75
C LYS A 135 7.00 -10.51 3.98
N GLY A 136 7.40 -11.00 2.81
CA GLY A 136 8.40 -10.39 1.93
C GLY A 136 7.88 -9.14 1.22
N CYS A 137 6.62 -9.16 0.80
CA CYS A 137 5.88 -8.05 0.21
C CYS A 137 5.49 -7.02 1.28
N LEU A 138 5.23 -7.42 2.53
CA LEU A 138 5.10 -6.53 3.67
C LEU A 138 6.45 -5.91 4.03
N ARG A 139 7.57 -6.64 3.95
CA ARG A 139 8.92 -6.08 4.13
C ARG A 139 9.30 -5.09 3.03
N CYS A 140 8.95 -5.37 1.76
CA CYS A 140 9.13 -4.42 0.66
C CYS A 140 8.10 -3.27 0.70
N GLY A 141 6.89 -3.54 1.19
CA GLY A 141 5.80 -2.60 1.41
C GLY A 141 5.96 -1.76 2.68
N SER A 142 6.88 -2.11 3.58
CA SER A 142 7.24 -1.30 4.74
C SER A 142 7.90 0.03 4.36
N ILE A 143 8.35 0.15 3.09
CA ILE A 143 8.85 1.40 2.50
C ILE A 143 7.77 2.08 1.61
N LEU A 144 6.66 1.39 1.28
CA LEU A 144 5.66 1.80 0.27
C LEU A 144 4.20 1.56 0.71
N GLY A 145 3.91 1.69 2.01
CA GLY A 145 2.62 1.34 2.62
C GLY A 145 1.41 2.21 2.26
N SER A 146 1.39 2.89 1.11
CA SER A 146 0.24 3.71 0.70
C SER A 146 0.16 3.92 -0.81
N ALA A 147 -0.11 2.86 -1.57
CA ALA A 147 -0.90 2.89 -2.82
C ALA A 147 -0.64 1.60 -3.61
N MET A 148 -1.49 0.59 -3.43
CA MET A 148 -1.56 -0.51 -4.38
C MET A 148 -3.04 -0.88 -4.61
N PRO A 149 -3.70 -0.19 -5.56
CA PRO A 149 -4.73 -0.89 -6.34
C PRO A 149 -4.58 -0.88 -7.87
N GLU A 150 -3.65 -0.15 -8.50
CA GLU A 150 -3.75 0.11 -9.96
C GLU A 150 -2.55 -0.27 -10.84
N LEU A 151 -1.75 -1.28 -10.45
CA LEU A 151 -0.73 -1.85 -11.35
C LEU A 151 -1.33 -2.70 -12.50
N GLY A 152 -2.66 -2.80 -12.60
CA GLY A 152 -3.35 -3.57 -13.64
C GLY A 152 -3.58 -2.85 -14.97
N ALA A 153 -3.32 -1.54 -15.09
CA ALA A 153 -3.91 -0.79 -16.21
C ALA A 153 -3.03 -0.58 -17.45
N MET A 154 -1.70 -0.44 -17.39
CA MET A 154 -0.90 -0.24 -18.62
C MET A 154 0.53 -0.79 -18.47
N GLY A 155 0.92 -1.76 -19.30
CA GLY A 155 2.32 -2.21 -19.50
C GLY A 155 2.97 -3.08 -18.40
N GLY A 156 2.39 -3.15 -17.20
CA GLY A 156 2.95 -3.89 -16.07
C GLY A 156 3.04 -5.41 -16.25
N SER A 157 2.18 -6.01 -17.08
CA SER A 157 2.08 -7.47 -17.24
C SER A 157 3.31 -8.09 -17.93
N ALA A 158 3.86 -7.43 -18.94
CA ALA A 158 5.05 -7.93 -19.66
C ALA A 158 6.32 -7.80 -18.81
N LEU A 159 6.47 -6.66 -18.11
CA LEU A 159 7.59 -6.42 -17.21
C LEU A 159 7.54 -7.36 -16.00
N TYR A 160 6.35 -7.52 -15.40
CA TYR A 160 6.12 -8.47 -14.32
C TYR A 160 6.41 -9.91 -14.78
N GLY A 161 5.92 -10.31 -15.95
CA GLY A 161 6.20 -11.62 -16.54
C GLY A 161 7.70 -11.86 -16.76
N ALA A 162 8.43 -10.86 -17.28
CA ALA A 162 9.88 -10.95 -17.48
C ALA A 162 10.64 -11.06 -16.14
N VAL A 163 10.24 -10.28 -15.14
CA VAL A 163 10.82 -10.32 -13.78
C VAL A 163 10.60 -11.68 -13.13
N ILE A 164 9.39 -12.23 -13.19
CA ILE A 164 9.07 -13.55 -12.64
C ILE A 164 9.81 -14.66 -13.40
N ASN A 165 9.92 -14.58 -14.72
CA ASN A 165 10.67 -15.55 -15.52
C ASN A 165 12.18 -15.52 -15.22
N ALA A 166 12.76 -14.34 -14.99
CA ALA A 166 14.16 -14.23 -14.59
C ALA A 166 14.40 -14.78 -13.17
N ALA A 167 13.48 -14.47 -12.24
CA ALA A 167 13.54 -14.95 -10.86
C ALA A 167 13.42 -16.47 -10.78
N THR A 168 12.45 -17.07 -11.49
CA THR A 168 12.26 -18.52 -11.54
C THR A 168 13.46 -19.24 -12.13
N LYS A 169 14.06 -18.75 -13.23
CA LYS A 169 15.30 -19.32 -13.78
C LYS A 169 16.45 -19.29 -12.77
N THR A 170 16.60 -18.19 -12.05
CA THR A 170 17.66 -18.03 -11.04
C THR A 170 17.44 -18.96 -9.85
N GLY A 171 16.21 -19.05 -9.35
CA GLY A 171 15.85 -19.95 -8.25
C GLY A 171 15.98 -21.42 -8.61
N MET A 172 15.57 -21.80 -9.83
CA MET A 172 15.77 -23.17 -10.32
C MET A 172 17.25 -23.55 -10.39
N LYS A 173 18.10 -22.64 -10.89
CA LYS A 173 19.55 -22.86 -10.93
C LYS A 173 20.13 -23.05 -9.52
N ALA A 174 19.78 -22.17 -8.58
CA ALA A 174 20.26 -22.27 -7.20
C ALA A 174 19.77 -23.55 -6.50
N ALA A 175 18.54 -23.99 -6.78
CA ALA A 175 18.04 -25.27 -6.27
C ALA A 175 18.80 -26.47 -6.87
N LEU A 176 19.12 -26.44 -8.16
CA LEU A 176 19.95 -27.47 -8.81
C LEU A 176 21.35 -27.52 -8.21
N ASP A 177 22.00 -26.36 -8.04
CA ASP A 177 23.32 -26.24 -7.42
C ASP A 177 23.30 -26.78 -5.97
N GLY A 178 22.24 -26.49 -5.22
CA GLY A 178 22.02 -27.04 -3.88
C GLY A 178 21.86 -28.56 -3.86
N LEU A 179 21.18 -29.13 -4.87
CA LEU A 179 21.01 -30.58 -5.00
C LEU A 179 22.31 -31.32 -5.33
N GLU A 180 23.31 -30.65 -5.91
CA GLU A 180 24.62 -31.27 -6.14
C GLU A 180 25.32 -31.65 -4.82
N SER A 181 24.99 -30.94 -3.73
CA SER A 181 25.50 -31.23 -2.39
C SER A 181 24.88 -32.49 -1.77
N VAL A 182 23.80 -33.02 -2.36
CA VAL A 182 23.14 -34.24 -1.91
C VAL A 182 23.90 -35.47 -2.39
N LYS A 183 24.50 -36.19 -1.44
CA LYS A 183 25.37 -37.34 -1.71
C LYS A 183 24.68 -38.40 -2.55
N GLY A 184 25.29 -38.72 -3.69
CA GLY A 184 24.87 -39.78 -4.61
C GLY A 184 23.66 -39.45 -5.49
N LEU A 185 23.02 -38.29 -5.31
CA LEU A 185 21.81 -37.94 -6.07
C LEU A 185 22.11 -37.65 -7.55
N LYS A 186 23.15 -36.87 -7.83
CA LYS A 186 23.60 -36.56 -9.20
C LYS A 186 24.00 -37.82 -9.96
N MET A 187 24.70 -38.75 -9.30
CA MET A 187 25.14 -40.01 -9.90
C MET A 187 23.96 -40.95 -10.21
N LEU A 188 22.91 -40.91 -9.38
CA LEU A 188 21.68 -41.68 -9.57
C LEU A 188 20.87 -41.18 -10.77
N LEU A 189 20.67 -39.86 -10.86
CA LEU A 189 19.76 -39.26 -11.85
C LEU A 189 20.42 -39.00 -13.21
N LYS A 190 21.75 -38.85 -13.27
CA LYS A 190 22.52 -38.60 -14.49
C LYS A 190 21.84 -37.54 -15.37
N ASP A 191 21.39 -37.91 -16.55
CA ASP A 191 20.78 -37.01 -17.55
C ASP A 191 19.45 -36.41 -17.09
N THR A 192 18.74 -37.05 -16.16
CA THR A 192 17.47 -36.54 -15.61
C THR A 192 17.66 -35.53 -14.48
N PHE A 193 18.90 -35.33 -14.01
CA PHE A 193 19.20 -34.45 -12.88
C PHE A 193 18.81 -33.00 -13.16
N GLU A 194 19.04 -32.49 -14.36
CA GLU A 194 18.71 -31.09 -14.70
C GLU A 194 17.20 -30.84 -14.81
N GLN A 195 16.42 -31.88 -15.13
CA GLN A 195 14.97 -31.78 -15.34
C GLN A 195 14.16 -32.00 -14.05
N ILE A 196 14.81 -32.44 -12.97
CA ILE A 196 14.11 -32.73 -11.70
C ILE A 196 13.58 -31.46 -11.04
N VAL A 197 14.28 -30.34 -11.24
CA VAL A 197 13.88 -29.03 -10.75
C VAL A 197 13.02 -28.36 -11.80
N THR A 198 11.82 -27.98 -11.41
CA THR A 198 10.82 -27.33 -12.25
C THR A 198 10.35 -26.05 -11.60
N SER A 199 9.68 -25.20 -12.38
CA SER A 199 9.10 -23.95 -11.89
C SER A 199 8.08 -24.12 -10.76
N LYS A 200 7.61 -25.34 -10.48
CA LYS A 200 6.63 -25.65 -9.43
C LYS A 200 7.24 -26.22 -8.16
N ASN A 201 8.45 -26.79 -8.22
CA ASN A 201 9.02 -27.53 -7.10
C ASN A 201 10.29 -26.90 -6.51
N PHE A 202 10.98 -26.01 -7.23
CA PHE A 202 12.31 -25.50 -6.84
C PHE A 202 12.33 -24.75 -5.50
N PHE A 203 11.18 -24.25 -5.04
CA PHE A 203 11.02 -23.52 -3.77
C PHE A 203 10.26 -24.33 -2.70
N CYS A 204 9.72 -25.51 -3.04
CA CYS A 204 8.91 -26.32 -2.14
C CYS A 204 9.69 -27.54 -1.66
N LYS A 205 10.03 -27.58 -0.38
CA LYS A 205 10.74 -28.70 0.26
C LYS A 205 10.05 -30.04 -0.01
N GLU A 206 8.74 -30.11 0.22
CA GLU A 206 7.96 -31.34 0.04
C GLU A 206 7.77 -31.71 -1.44
N ALA A 207 7.45 -30.74 -2.30
CA ALA A 207 7.23 -31.03 -3.72
C ALA A 207 8.53 -31.44 -4.42
N LEU A 208 9.66 -30.84 -4.06
CA LEU A 208 10.98 -31.21 -4.56
C LEU A 208 11.36 -32.61 -4.10
N PHE A 209 11.17 -32.91 -2.81
CA PHE A 209 11.40 -34.24 -2.27
C PHE A 209 10.51 -35.29 -2.94
N LYS A 210 9.21 -35.02 -3.12
CA LYS A 210 8.28 -35.92 -3.82
C LYS A 210 8.71 -36.17 -5.27
N SER A 211 9.13 -35.12 -5.98
CA SER A 211 9.63 -35.23 -7.36
C SER A 211 10.86 -36.13 -7.43
N ILE A 212 11.86 -35.87 -6.58
CA ILE A 212 13.08 -36.70 -6.49
C ILE A 212 12.74 -38.15 -6.12
N ASN A 213 11.89 -38.35 -5.12
CA ASN A 213 11.56 -39.66 -4.62
C ASN A 213 10.76 -40.49 -5.62
N SER A 214 9.93 -39.85 -6.46
CA SER A 214 9.18 -40.54 -7.52
C SER A 214 10.08 -41.21 -8.56
N ILE A 215 11.23 -40.59 -8.87
CA ILE A 215 12.22 -41.15 -9.81
C ILE A 215 13.21 -42.06 -9.08
N ALA A 216 13.68 -41.66 -7.91
CA ALA A 216 14.69 -42.41 -7.18
C ALA A 216 14.18 -43.75 -6.63
N THR A 217 12.93 -43.85 -6.21
CA THR A 217 12.36 -45.09 -5.64
C THR A 217 12.41 -46.29 -6.60
N PRO A 218 11.87 -46.21 -7.83
CA PRO A 218 11.95 -47.32 -8.77
C PRO A 218 13.39 -47.70 -9.12
N ILE A 219 14.31 -46.73 -9.22
CA ILE A 219 15.73 -47.01 -9.46
C ILE A 219 16.34 -47.78 -8.29
N CYS A 220 16.10 -47.33 -7.06
CA CYS A 220 16.64 -47.98 -5.85
C CYS A 220 16.08 -49.38 -5.59
N ASN A 221 14.89 -49.68 -6.13
CA ASN A 221 14.28 -51.01 -6.03
C ASN A 221 14.79 -51.98 -7.11
N SER A 222 15.53 -51.50 -8.11
CA SER A 222 16.17 -52.36 -9.10
C SER A 222 17.46 -52.98 -8.56
N GLU A 223 17.80 -54.21 -8.96
CA GLU A 223 19.01 -54.91 -8.49
C GLU A 223 20.28 -54.09 -8.74
N ARG A 224 20.41 -53.45 -9.93
CA ARG A 224 21.56 -52.60 -10.29
C ARG A 224 21.58 -51.25 -9.57
N GLY A 225 20.41 -50.67 -9.26
CA GLY A 225 20.33 -49.37 -8.58
C GLY A 225 20.54 -49.46 -7.07
N SER A 226 20.39 -50.65 -6.47
CA SER A 226 20.53 -50.85 -5.03
C SER A 226 21.94 -50.59 -4.48
N THR A 227 22.97 -50.64 -5.34
CA THR A 227 24.38 -50.34 -5.03
C THR A 227 24.73 -48.86 -5.15
N GLU A 228 23.86 -48.03 -5.74
CA GLU A 228 24.09 -46.58 -5.83
C GLU A 228 24.12 -45.95 -4.43
N LEU A 229 24.98 -44.94 -4.25
CA LEU A 229 25.22 -44.34 -2.94
C LEU A 229 23.93 -43.77 -2.32
N TYR A 230 23.11 -43.08 -3.12
CA TYR A 230 21.82 -42.54 -2.68
C TYR A 230 20.88 -43.65 -2.19
N CYS A 231 20.79 -44.75 -2.94
CA CYS A 231 19.91 -45.87 -2.63
C CYS A 231 20.38 -46.64 -1.40
N SER A 232 21.69 -46.80 -1.24
CA SER A 232 22.30 -47.40 -0.05
C SER A 232 21.97 -46.59 1.23
N ILE A 233 22.00 -45.26 1.14
CA ILE A 233 21.61 -44.36 2.23
C ILE A 233 20.11 -44.46 2.51
N LYS A 234 19.27 -44.47 1.47
CA LYS A 234 17.81 -44.58 1.61
C LYS A 234 17.36 -45.91 2.21
N LEU A 235 18.01 -47.01 1.84
CA LEU A 235 17.72 -48.35 2.36
C LEU A 235 18.32 -48.60 3.76
N GLY A 236 18.98 -47.61 4.37
CA GLY A 236 19.57 -47.74 5.71
C GLY A 236 20.83 -48.62 5.75
N LYS A 237 21.44 -48.93 4.60
CA LYS A 237 22.67 -49.74 4.52
C LYS A 237 23.93 -48.93 4.90
N GLN A 238 23.82 -47.61 5.00
CA GLN A 238 24.91 -46.67 5.31
C GLN A 238 24.81 -46.21 6.78
N ILE A 239 25.70 -46.73 7.63
CA ILE A 239 25.67 -46.49 9.09
C ILE A 239 26.04 -45.03 9.44
N ASN A 240 26.90 -44.39 8.63
CA ASN A 240 27.47 -43.07 8.94
C ASN A 240 26.65 -41.88 8.42
N THR A 241 25.72 -42.11 7.48
CA THR A 241 24.85 -41.06 6.95
C THR A 241 23.38 -41.51 7.01
N PRO A 242 22.59 -41.01 7.97
CA PRO A 242 21.17 -41.31 8.00
C PRO A 242 20.46 -40.63 6.83
N PHE A 243 19.37 -41.24 6.36
CA PHE A 243 18.54 -40.69 5.28
C PHE A 243 17.98 -39.29 5.61
N SER A 244 17.84 -38.94 6.89
CA SER A 244 17.47 -37.59 7.32
C SER A 244 18.41 -36.50 6.81
N ARG A 245 19.71 -36.79 6.61
CA ARG A 245 20.66 -35.85 6.00
C ARG A 245 20.42 -35.62 4.50
N ILE A 246 19.89 -36.62 3.81
CA ILE A 246 19.49 -36.47 2.40
C ILE A 246 18.24 -35.60 2.32
N VAL A 247 17.26 -35.89 3.19
CA VAL A 247 16.03 -35.07 3.29
C VAL A 247 16.37 -33.63 3.64
N SER A 248 17.29 -33.38 4.58
CA SER A 248 17.73 -32.02 4.92
C SER A 248 18.44 -31.35 3.76
N GLY A 249 19.36 -32.04 3.05
CA GLY A 249 20.04 -31.46 1.89
C GLY A 249 19.08 -31.08 0.76
N ILE A 250 18.03 -31.88 0.52
CA ILE A 250 16.96 -31.54 -0.44
C ILE A 250 16.15 -30.33 0.05
N SER A 251 15.91 -30.24 1.35
CA SER A 251 15.22 -29.12 2.00
C SER A 251 16.01 -27.81 1.88
N ASP A 252 17.33 -27.88 2.09
CA ASP A 252 18.26 -26.77 1.98
C ASP A 252 18.37 -26.29 0.52
N ALA A 253 18.38 -27.23 -0.44
CA ALA A 253 18.35 -26.90 -1.86
C ALA A 253 17.08 -26.13 -2.26
N ALA A 254 15.92 -26.56 -1.78
CA ALA A 254 14.67 -25.83 -2.01
C ALA A 254 14.67 -24.43 -1.37
N GLU A 255 15.33 -24.28 -0.21
CA GLU A 255 15.47 -23.00 0.47
C GLU A 255 16.40 -22.05 -0.28
N LEU A 256 17.55 -22.55 -0.76
CA LEU A 256 18.46 -21.81 -1.64
C LEU A 256 17.75 -21.34 -2.91
N GLY A 257 16.95 -22.21 -3.52
CA GLY A 257 16.14 -21.87 -4.69
C GLY A 257 15.13 -20.76 -4.43
N ALA A 258 14.43 -20.82 -3.29
CA ALA A 258 13.48 -19.79 -2.89
C ALA A 258 14.17 -18.43 -2.63
N VAL A 259 15.26 -18.43 -1.86
CA VAL A 259 16.02 -17.21 -1.53
C VAL A 259 16.57 -16.56 -2.80
N ALA A 260 17.18 -17.34 -3.69
CA ALA A 260 17.75 -16.82 -4.93
C ALA A 260 16.67 -16.24 -5.88
N ALA A 261 15.47 -16.85 -5.92
CA ALA A 261 14.36 -16.29 -6.68
C ALA A 261 13.86 -14.96 -6.09
N ASP A 262 13.72 -14.85 -4.77
CA ASP A 262 13.30 -13.62 -4.11
C ASP A 262 14.32 -12.49 -4.29
N GLU A 263 15.62 -12.80 -4.16
CA GLU A 263 16.69 -11.84 -4.41
C GLU A 263 16.73 -11.37 -5.87
N ALA A 264 16.60 -12.30 -6.83
CA ALA A 264 16.56 -11.97 -8.25
C ALA A 264 15.34 -11.11 -8.59
N LYS A 265 14.18 -11.42 -8.01
CA LYS A 265 12.95 -10.62 -8.15
C LYS A 265 13.15 -9.21 -7.59
N ALA A 266 13.70 -9.08 -6.39
CA ALA A 266 13.98 -7.80 -5.77
C ALA A 266 15.00 -6.97 -6.58
N LYS A 267 16.05 -7.60 -7.08
CA LYS A 267 17.07 -6.96 -7.93
C LYS A 267 16.47 -6.46 -9.25
N ALA A 268 15.64 -7.28 -9.90
CA ALA A 268 14.98 -6.91 -11.15
C ALA A 268 13.94 -5.80 -10.95
N LEU A 269 13.21 -5.81 -9.83
CA LEU A 269 12.32 -4.70 -9.45
C LEU A 269 13.08 -3.42 -9.16
N LYS A 270 14.21 -3.46 -8.43
CA LYS A 270 15.04 -2.27 -8.19
C LYS A 270 15.65 -1.69 -9.46
N ALA A 271 16.04 -2.55 -10.41
CA ALA A 271 16.58 -2.11 -11.69
C ALA A 271 15.50 -1.45 -12.58
N THR A 272 14.23 -1.83 -12.40
CA THR A 272 13.12 -1.29 -13.19
C THR A 272 12.46 -0.07 -12.55
N PHE A 273 12.41 -0.02 -11.21
CA PHE A 273 11.92 1.11 -10.43
C PHE A 273 13.09 1.90 -9.85
N THR A 274 13.69 2.75 -10.68
CA THR A 274 14.63 3.78 -10.23
C THR A 274 13.88 5.05 -9.84
N TRP A 275 14.44 5.87 -8.94
CA TRP A 275 13.85 7.18 -8.62
C TRP A 275 13.65 8.03 -9.88
N GLU A 276 14.60 7.96 -10.82
CA GLU A 276 14.55 8.67 -12.10
C GLU A 276 13.35 8.24 -12.97
N THR A 277 13.10 6.93 -13.06
CA THR A 277 11.94 6.40 -13.81
C THR A 277 10.63 6.67 -13.08
N PHE A 278 10.62 6.66 -11.74
CA PHE A 278 9.43 6.99 -10.96
C PHE A 278 9.00 8.45 -11.18
N PHE A 279 9.91 9.41 -11.01
CA PHE A 279 9.59 10.84 -11.21
C PHE A 279 9.34 11.22 -12.67
N SER A 280 9.85 10.44 -13.63
CA SER A 280 9.58 10.66 -15.05
C SER A 280 8.34 9.91 -15.55
N SER A 281 7.83 8.95 -14.78
CA SER A 281 6.64 8.19 -15.15
C SER A 281 5.37 9.00 -14.88
N PRO A 282 4.35 8.91 -15.76
CA PRO A 282 3.05 9.54 -15.52
C PRO A 282 2.41 9.13 -14.19
N LEU A 283 2.63 7.87 -13.77
CA LEU A 283 2.13 7.34 -12.50
C LEU A 283 2.80 8.01 -11.29
N GLY A 284 4.14 8.12 -11.29
CA GLY A 284 4.85 8.75 -10.19
C GLY A 284 4.54 10.24 -10.06
N ILE A 285 4.37 10.95 -11.18
CA ILE A 285 3.93 12.35 -11.18
C ILE A 285 2.52 12.48 -10.59
N SER A 286 1.57 11.63 -11.01
CA SER A 286 0.20 11.65 -10.49
C SER A 286 0.14 11.40 -8.98
N LEU A 287 0.94 10.45 -8.48
CA LEU A 287 1.00 10.09 -7.06
C LEU A 287 1.64 11.22 -6.22
N LEU A 288 2.67 11.87 -6.76
CA LEU A 288 3.30 13.02 -6.12
C LEU A 288 2.35 14.21 -6.03
N VAL A 289 1.63 14.51 -7.11
CA VAL A 289 0.63 15.60 -7.14
C VAL A 289 -0.49 15.35 -6.12
N THR A 290 -1.00 14.12 -6.02
CA THR A 290 -2.04 13.77 -5.05
C THR A 290 -1.55 13.90 -3.60
N ILE A 291 -0.33 13.46 -3.28
CA ILE A 291 0.29 13.67 -1.96
C ILE A 291 0.43 15.18 -1.66
N CYS A 292 0.90 15.97 -2.62
CA CYS A 292 1.01 17.42 -2.45
C CYS A 292 -0.34 18.08 -2.15
N ILE A 293 -1.41 17.69 -2.85
CA ILE A 293 -2.77 18.21 -2.60
C ILE A 293 -3.22 17.86 -1.17
N ILE A 294 -3.03 16.62 -0.72
CA ILE A 294 -3.40 16.18 0.64
C ILE A 294 -2.65 16.99 1.71
N ILE A 295 -1.35 17.24 1.51
CA ILE A 295 -0.54 18.06 2.42
C ILE A 295 -1.07 19.50 2.46
N ILE A 296 -1.35 20.11 1.30
CA ILE A 296 -1.88 21.47 1.22
C ILE A 296 -3.24 21.56 1.94
N LEU A 297 -4.16 20.63 1.68
CA LEU A 297 -5.47 20.59 2.33
C LEU A 297 -5.34 20.39 3.84
N SER A 298 -4.39 19.56 4.29
CA SER A 298 -4.12 19.33 5.71
C SER A 298 -3.60 20.60 6.40
N ILE A 299 -2.68 21.33 5.77
CA ILE A 299 -2.18 22.61 6.28
C ILE A 299 -3.31 23.63 6.37
N ILE A 300 -4.12 23.79 5.31
CA ILE A 300 -5.27 24.71 5.30
C ILE A 300 -6.25 24.33 6.42
N TYR A 301 -6.58 23.05 6.56
CA TYR A 301 -7.46 22.56 7.61
C TYR A 301 -6.94 22.90 9.02
N LEU A 302 -5.64 22.70 9.27
CA LEU A 302 -5.02 23.04 10.55
C LEU A 302 -5.08 24.54 10.84
N ILE A 303 -4.82 25.40 9.85
CA ILE A 303 -4.94 26.86 9.99
C ILE A 303 -6.38 27.27 10.32
N LEU A 304 -7.36 26.73 9.59
CA LEU A 304 -8.78 27.02 9.83
C LEU A 304 -9.23 26.54 11.22
N ARG A 305 -8.80 25.33 11.63
CA ARG A 305 -9.08 24.79 12.96
C ARG A 305 -8.49 25.66 14.06
N TYR A 306 -7.27 26.14 13.88
CA TYR A 306 -6.62 27.05 14.81
C TYR A 306 -7.39 28.38 14.94
N ARG A 307 -7.79 28.98 13.81
CA ARG A 307 -8.60 30.22 13.79
C ARG A 307 -9.94 30.04 14.50
N ARG A 308 -10.65 28.92 14.25
CA ARG A 308 -11.92 28.61 14.94
C ARG A 308 -11.73 28.50 16.45
N LYS A 309 -10.70 27.78 16.91
CA LYS A 309 -10.39 27.69 18.35
C LYS A 309 -10.11 29.06 18.98
N LYS A 310 -9.36 29.93 18.29
CA LYS A 310 -9.07 31.29 18.76
C LYS A 310 -10.35 32.14 18.86
N LYS A 311 -11.24 32.06 17.86
CA LYS A 311 -12.53 32.78 17.86
C LYS A 311 -13.43 32.33 19.02
N MET A 312 -13.51 31.03 19.30
CA MET A 312 -14.30 30.51 20.42
C MET A 312 -13.76 30.94 21.79
N LYS A 313 -12.43 30.95 21.97
CA LYS A 313 -11.82 31.46 23.21
C LYS A 313 -12.14 32.94 23.45
N LYS A 314 -12.07 33.78 22.40
CA LYS A 314 -12.46 35.19 22.48
C LYS A 314 -13.94 35.34 22.86
N LYS A 315 -14.85 34.60 22.22
CA LYS A 315 -16.28 34.63 22.56
C LYS A 315 -16.55 34.26 24.02
N LEU A 316 -15.87 33.26 24.55
CA LEU A 316 -16.00 32.86 25.95
C LEU A 316 -15.58 33.97 26.92
N GLN A 317 -14.54 34.74 26.56
CA GLN A 317 -14.09 35.89 27.36
C GLN A 317 -15.12 37.03 27.33
N TYR A 318 -15.73 37.32 26.18
CA TYR A 318 -16.78 38.35 26.10
C TYR A 318 -18.05 37.98 26.86
N ILE A 319 -18.48 36.71 26.85
CA ILE A 319 -19.64 36.25 27.62
C ILE A 319 -19.40 36.45 29.13
N LYS A 320 -18.21 36.10 29.63
CA LYS A 320 -17.87 36.29 31.04
C LYS A 320 -17.89 37.74 31.49
N LEU A 321 -17.50 38.67 30.62
CA LEU A 321 -17.52 40.12 30.91
C LEU A 321 -18.93 40.73 30.89
N LEU A 322 -19.93 40.03 30.35
CA LEU A 322 -21.33 40.49 30.29
C LEU A 322 -22.19 39.93 31.43
N GLU A 323 -21.70 38.91 32.14
CA GLU A 323 -22.37 38.31 33.32
C GLU A 323 -21.94 38.95 34.65
N GLU A 324 -20.85 39.74 34.66
CA GLU A 324 -20.43 40.61 35.77
C GLU A 324 -21.07 42.00 35.66
#